data_AF-A0A150UK70-F1
#
_entry.id   AF-A0A150UK70-F1
#
_cell.length_a   1.000
_cell.length_b   1.000
_cell.length_c   1.000
_cell.angle_alpha   90.00
_cell.angle_beta   90.00
_cell.angle_gamma   90.00
#
_symmetry.space_group_name_H-M   'P 1'
#
loop_
_entity.id
_entity.type
_entity.pdbx_description
1 polymer ?
#
loop_
_entity_poly.entity_id
_entity_poly.type
_entity_poly.pdbx_seq_one_letter_code
_entity_poly.pdbx_strand_id
1 'polypeptide(L)'
;MNTENVVKHLRALWRTDRIIADIRLRHLLIGLGLRAFAALIAAFGLLMLELSAYFALVQIWSAIAAAAILGAVNFAIAAALFAIAGRAPSGRDIELANEIHDTSIEALQVEARAFQAQVSGAVHHPLSTIVPVLVPLIAIIIRNLRTTAKASAKTSAATSSAEARS
;
A
#
# COMPACT_ATOMS: atom_id res chain seq x y z
N MET A 1 -16.16 -25.85 -22.46
CA MET A 1 -15.10 -25.26 -21.61
C MET A 1 -15.11 -26.00 -20.27
N ASN A 2 -14.02 -26.67 -19.89
CA ASN A 2 -13.97 -27.51 -18.69
C ASN A 2 -13.85 -26.65 -17.42
N THR A 3 -15.00 -26.32 -16.85
CA THR A 3 -15.15 -25.64 -15.55
C THR A 3 -14.39 -26.36 -14.43
N GLU A 4 -14.27 -27.68 -14.50
CA GLU A 4 -13.53 -28.51 -13.55
C GLU A 4 -12.03 -28.18 -13.49
N ASN A 5 -11.41 -27.87 -14.63
CA ASN A 5 -10.00 -27.53 -14.70
C ASN A 5 -9.76 -26.12 -14.14
N VAL A 6 -10.67 -25.18 -14.42
CA VAL A 6 -10.61 -23.81 -13.86
C VAL A 6 -10.71 -23.85 -12.34
N VAL A 7 -11.63 -24.64 -11.76
CA VAL A 7 -11.78 -24.75 -10.30
C VAL A 7 -10.55 -25.39 -9.65
N LYS A 8 -9.93 -26.40 -10.29
CA LYS A 8 -8.69 -27.02 -9.81
C LYS A 8 -7.53 -26.02 -9.79
N HIS A 9 -7.32 -25.27 -10.87
CA HIS A 9 -6.27 -24.24 -10.94
C HIS A 9 -6.53 -23.09 -9.96
N LEU A 10 -7.78 -22.63 -9.82
CA LEU A 10 -8.12 -21.56 -8.89
C LEU A 10 -7.93 -21.97 -7.42
N ARG A 11 -8.27 -23.23 -7.08
CA ARG A 11 -8.04 -23.78 -5.74
C ARG A 11 -6.55 -23.95 -5.44
N ALA A 12 -5.75 -24.33 -6.44
CA ALA A 12 -4.31 -24.41 -6.32
C ALA A 12 -3.70 -23.01 -6.11
N LEU A 13 -4.13 -22.01 -6.89
CA LEU A 13 -3.68 -20.62 -6.77
C LEU A 13 -4.03 -20.04 -5.39
N TRP A 14 -5.29 -20.21 -4.96
CA TRP A 14 -5.77 -19.70 -3.67
C TRP A 14 -5.05 -20.34 -2.47
N ARG A 15 -4.67 -21.62 -2.57
CA ARG A 15 -3.88 -22.28 -1.51
C ARG A 15 -2.49 -21.68 -1.40
N THR A 16 -1.84 -21.39 -2.52
CA THR A 16 -0.52 -20.76 -2.55
C THR A 16 -0.58 -19.32 -2.03
N ASP A 17 -1.55 -18.52 -2.49
CA ASP A 17 -1.73 -17.13 -2.04
C ASP A 17 -2.02 -17.04 -0.55
N ARG A 18 -2.80 -17.99 0.00
CA ARG A 18 -3.09 -18.05 1.43
C ARG A 18 -1.83 -18.32 2.27
N ILE A 19 -0.92 -19.18 1.80
CA ILE A 19 0.34 -19.47 2.50
C ILE A 19 1.25 -18.24 2.48
N ILE A 20 1.36 -17.56 1.35
CA ILE A 20 2.17 -16.33 1.21
C ILE A 20 1.61 -15.21 2.09
N ALA A 21 0.29 -15.02 2.08
CA ALA A 21 -0.38 -14.03 2.90
C ALA A 21 -0.19 -14.29 4.40
N ASP A 22 -0.26 -15.55 4.85
CA ASP A 22 -0.10 -15.91 6.26
C ASP A 22 1.33 -15.65 6.78
N ILE A 23 2.35 -16.00 5.98
CA ILE A 23 3.76 -15.72 6.31
C ILE A 23 3.99 -14.21 6.42
N ARG A 24 3.50 -13.44 5.45
CA ARG A 24 3.66 -11.98 5.43
C ARG A 24 2.90 -11.32 6.57
N LEU A 25 1.69 -11.77 6.86
CA LEU A 25 0.86 -11.27 7.96
C LEU A 25 1.53 -11.55 9.31
N ARG A 26 2.05 -12.75 9.52
CA ARG A 26 2.75 -13.09 10.77
C ARG A 26 4.01 -12.26 10.96
N HIS A 27 4.78 -12.05 9.89
CA HIS A 27 5.97 -11.20 9.95
C HIS A 27 5.62 -9.73 10.27
N LEU A 28 4.56 -9.20 9.64
CA LEU A 28 4.05 -7.86 9.93
C LEU A 28 3.48 -7.75 11.35
N LEU A 29 2.71 -8.72 11.81
CA LEU A 29 2.12 -8.72 13.15
C LEU A 29 3.18 -8.79 14.25
N ILE A 30 4.19 -9.63 14.10
CA ILE A 30 5.29 -9.73 15.08
C ILE A 30 6.13 -8.45 15.05
N GLY A 31 6.49 -7.96 13.85
CA GLY A 31 7.28 -6.73 13.71
C GLY A 31 6.56 -5.49 14.23
N LEU A 32 5.27 -5.35 13.91
CA LEU A 32 4.43 -4.24 14.39
C LEU A 32 4.13 -4.37 15.88
N GLY A 33 3.84 -5.59 16.36
CA GLY A 33 3.57 -5.85 17.77
C GLY A 33 4.75 -5.49 18.66
N LEU A 34 5.97 -5.90 18.28
CA LEU A 34 7.18 -5.58 19.04
C LEU A 34 7.48 -4.06 19.02
N ARG A 35 7.29 -3.40 17.87
CA ARG A 35 7.45 -1.94 17.75
C ARG A 35 6.40 -1.17 18.55
N ALA A 36 5.14 -1.59 18.52
CA ALA A 36 4.07 -0.96 19.30
C ALA A 36 4.31 -1.13 20.80
N PHE A 37 4.73 -2.32 21.24
CA PHE A 37 5.06 -2.57 22.64
C PHE A 37 6.27 -1.75 23.10
N ALA A 38 7.32 -1.66 22.28
CA ALA A 38 8.47 -0.79 22.57
C ALA A 38 8.05 0.69 22.65
N ALA A 39 7.20 1.16 21.74
CA ALA A 39 6.66 2.53 21.78
C ALA A 39 5.83 2.79 23.03
N LEU A 40 5.03 1.81 23.47
CA LEU A 40 4.26 1.90 24.71
C LEU A 40 5.17 2.02 25.94
N ILE A 41 6.20 1.17 26.03
CA ILE A 41 7.19 1.24 27.12
C ILE A 41 7.90 2.60 27.10
N ALA A 42 8.31 3.08 25.93
CA ALA A 42 8.95 4.38 25.79
C ALA A 42 8.03 5.52 26.25
N ALA A 43 6.74 5.47 25.89
CA ALA A 43 5.76 6.45 26.34
C ALA A 43 5.60 6.45 27.87
N PHE A 44 5.45 5.27 28.48
CA PHE A 44 5.39 5.15 29.94
C PHE A 44 6.68 5.64 30.63
N GLY A 45 7.84 5.29 30.07
CA GLY A 45 9.14 5.75 30.57
C GLY A 45 9.27 7.27 30.50
N LEU A 46 8.83 7.88 29.39
CA LEU A 46 8.83 9.33 29.21
C LEU A 46 7.89 10.02 30.23
N LEU A 47 6.69 9.49 30.44
CA LEU A 47 5.77 9.99 31.47
C LEU A 47 6.35 9.90 32.88
N MET A 48 6.97 8.77 33.24
CA MET A 48 7.61 8.62 34.55
C MET A 48 8.80 9.55 34.73
N LEU A 49 9.60 9.75 33.68
CA LEU A 49 10.71 10.70 33.68
C LEU A 49 10.20 12.13 33.84
N GLU A 50 9.08 12.48 33.21
CA GLU A 50 8.43 13.78 33.36
C GLU A 50 7.98 14.00 34.82
N LEU A 51 7.26 13.05 35.41
CA LEU A 51 6.85 13.16 36.82
C LEU A 51 8.06 13.29 37.75
N SER A 52 9.09 12.47 37.55
CA SER A 52 10.32 12.54 38.34
C SER A 52 11.03 13.88 38.22
N ALA A 53 11.18 14.38 36.99
CA ALA A 53 11.80 15.67 36.72
C ALA A 53 10.96 16.82 37.30
N TYR A 54 9.64 16.76 37.21
CA TYR A 54 8.74 17.74 37.82
C TYR A 54 8.93 17.80 39.34
N PHE A 55 8.89 16.66 40.03
CA PHE A 55 9.07 16.61 41.48
C PHE A 55 10.47 17.05 41.92
N ALA A 56 11.51 16.75 41.15
CA ALA A 56 12.86 17.24 41.42
C ALA A 56 12.98 18.76 41.22
N LEU A 57 12.37 19.28 40.15
CA LEU A 57 12.50 20.69 39.78
C LEU A 57 11.66 21.60 40.68
N VAL A 58 10.47 21.17 41.09
CA VAL A 58 9.61 21.92 42.03
C VAL A 58 10.24 22.05 43.43
N GLN A 59 11.24 21.23 43.75
CA GLN A 59 11.98 21.36 45.01
C GLN A 59 12.97 22.55 44.98
N ILE A 60 13.38 22.97 43.79
CA ILE A 60 14.36 24.06 43.58
C ILE A 60 13.66 25.33 43.07
N TRP A 61 12.60 25.19 42.26
CA TRP A 61 11.83 26.26 41.60
C TRP A 61 10.34 26.18 41.96
N SER A 62 9.55 27.18 41.59
CA SER A 62 8.08 27.12 41.76
C SER A 62 7.42 26.12 40.81
N ALA A 63 6.25 25.59 41.20
CA ALA A 63 5.47 24.65 40.39
C ALA A 63 5.16 25.17 38.98
N ILE A 64 4.90 26.47 38.87
CA ILE A 64 4.59 27.14 37.60
C ILE A 64 5.83 27.13 36.68
N ALA A 65 7.00 27.51 37.22
CA ALA A 65 8.24 27.51 36.45
C ALA A 65 8.66 26.08 36.06
N ALA A 66 8.50 25.12 36.97
CA ALA A 66 8.79 23.72 36.70
C ALA A 66 7.93 23.18 35.54
N ALA A 67 6.62 23.41 35.57
CA ALA A 67 5.70 23.00 34.49
C ALA A 67 6.05 23.68 33.15
N ALA A 68 6.40 24.97 33.17
CA ALA A 68 6.79 25.70 31.96
C ALA A 68 8.07 25.13 31.32
N ILE A 69 9.10 24.85 32.12
CA ILE A 69 10.37 24.27 31.65
C ILE A 69 10.13 22.86 31.09
N LEU A 70 9.36 22.03 31.79
CA LEU A 70 9.06 20.67 31.35
C LEU A 70 8.25 20.65 30.05
N GLY A 71 7.25 21.53 29.94
CA GLY A 71 6.49 21.72 28.71
C GLY A 71 7.38 22.12 27.54
N ALA A 72 8.31 23.06 27.75
CA ALA A 72 9.26 23.47 26.71
C ALA A 72 10.17 22.31 26.27
N VAL A 73 10.65 21.48 27.21
CA VAL A 73 11.44 20.28 26.90
C VAL A 73 10.62 19.27 26.08
N ASN A 74 9.37 19.00 26.47
CA ASN A 74 8.47 18.11 25.72
C ASN A 74 8.20 18.60 24.30
N PHE A 75 8.00 19.92 24.12
CA PHE A 75 7.88 20.52 22.79
C PHE A 75 9.16 20.33 21.95
N ALA A 76 10.34 20.51 22.56
CA ALA A 76 11.61 20.30 21.89
C ALA A 76 11.79 18.82 21.46
N ILE A 77 11.43 17.87 22.32
CA ILE A 77 11.44 16.43 21.99
C ILE A 77 10.49 16.15 20.82
N ALA A 78 9.26 16.67 20.87
CA ALA A 78 8.28 16.49 19.81
C ALA A 78 8.77 17.06 18.46
N ALA A 79 9.37 18.25 18.47
CA ALA A 79 9.94 18.86 17.27
C ALA A 79 11.11 18.03 16.70
N ALA A 80 11.97 17.49 17.56
CA ALA A 80 13.06 16.60 17.14
C ALA A 80 12.52 15.30 16.52
N LEU A 81 11.52 14.68 17.15
CA LEU A 81 10.85 13.49 16.60
C LEU A 81 10.17 13.78 15.26
N PHE A 82 9.50 14.92 15.12
CA PHE A 82 8.89 15.32 13.84
C PHE A 82 9.94 15.52 12.75
N ALA A 83 11.05 16.19 13.07
CA ALA A 83 12.15 16.38 12.15
C ALA A 83 12.84 15.07 11.74
N ILE A 84 12.91 14.08 12.64
CA ILE A 84 13.46 12.73 12.36
C ILE A 84 12.46 11.88 11.57
N ALA A 85 11.18 11.93 11.92
CA ALA A 85 10.12 11.22 11.20
C ALA A 85 9.96 11.74 9.77
N GLY A 86 10.09 13.06 9.56
CA GLY A 86 10.03 13.68 8.24
C GLY A 86 11.23 13.36 7.33
N ARG A 87 12.36 12.90 7.88
CA ARG A 87 13.55 12.47 7.12
C ARG A 87 13.66 10.94 6.96
N ALA A 88 12.71 10.17 7.50
CA ALA A 88 12.63 8.73 7.31
C ALA A 88 12.39 8.39 5.82
N PRO A 89 12.92 7.26 5.31
CA PRO A 89 13.15 7.04 3.88
C PRO A 89 11.83 7.05 3.08
N SER A 90 11.58 8.18 2.41
CA SER A 90 10.34 8.44 1.67
C SER A 90 10.57 9.19 0.35
N GLY A 91 11.76 9.75 0.10
CA GLY A 91 12.08 10.39 -1.19
C GLY A 91 12.83 9.44 -2.11
N ARG A 92 14.10 9.20 -1.80
CA ARG A 92 15.05 8.47 -2.67
C ARG A 92 14.75 6.98 -2.84
N ASP A 93 14.24 6.32 -1.81
CA ASP A 93 13.93 4.88 -1.86
C ASP A 93 12.60 4.61 -2.58
N ILE A 94 11.68 5.60 -2.56
CA ILE A 94 10.43 5.56 -3.33
C ILE A 94 10.71 5.89 -4.80
N GLU A 95 11.60 6.85 -5.06
CA GLU A 95 12.05 7.20 -6.41
C GLU A 95 12.78 6.03 -7.09
N LEU A 96 13.72 5.37 -6.39
CA LEU A 96 14.36 4.14 -6.86
C LEU A 96 13.38 2.98 -7.08
N ALA A 97 12.39 2.81 -6.19
CA ALA A 97 11.36 1.80 -6.36
C ALA A 97 10.46 2.09 -7.57
N ASN A 98 10.20 3.38 -7.85
CA ASN A 98 9.40 3.81 -9.00
C ASN A 98 10.19 3.67 -10.31
N GLU A 99 11.49 3.98 -10.32
CA GLU A 99 12.38 3.73 -11.46
C GLU A 99 12.49 2.24 -11.80
N ILE A 100 12.60 1.37 -10.79
CA ILE A 100 12.59 -0.09 -10.99
C ILE A 100 11.23 -0.58 -11.51
N HIS A 101 10.13 0.03 -11.07
CA HIS A 101 8.79 -0.29 -11.58
C HIS A 101 8.62 0.12 -13.05
N ASP A 102 9.00 1.35 -13.38
CA ASP A 102 8.89 1.90 -14.74
C ASP A 102 9.78 1.13 -15.73
N THR A 103 11.03 0.82 -15.36
CA THR A 103 11.92 -0.01 -16.19
C THR A 103 11.41 -1.44 -16.38
N SER A 104 10.74 -2.02 -15.36
CA SER A 104 10.12 -3.34 -15.47
C SER A 104 8.89 -3.33 -16.38
N ILE A 105 8.10 -2.25 -16.37
CA ILE A 105 6.94 -2.06 -17.26
C ILE A 105 7.42 -1.86 -18.70
N GLU A 106 8.47 -1.08 -18.92
CA GLU A 106 9.06 -0.87 -20.24
C GLU A 106 9.61 -2.19 -20.81
N ALA A 107 10.33 -2.97 -19.99
CA ALA A 107 10.78 -4.32 -20.37
C ALA A 107 9.61 -5.25 -20.70
N LEU A 108 8.53 -5.24 -19.91
CA LEU A 108 7.31 -6.00 -20.20
C LEU A 108 6.64 -5.55 -21.51
N GLN A 109 6.69 -4.26 -21.83
CA GLN A 109 6.09 -3.70 -23.04
C GLN A 109 6.90 -4.06 -24.29
N VAL A 110 8.23 -4.09 -24.18
CA VAL A 110 9.13 -4.58 -25.24
C VAL A 110 8.91 -6.07 -25.47
N GLU A 111 8.85 -6.87 -24.40
CA GLU A 111 8.57 -8.30 -24.48
C GLU A 111 7.16 -8.56 -25.04
N ALA A 112 6.15 -7.80 -24.64
CA ALA A 112 4.78 -7.90 -25.18
C ALA A 112 4.71 -7.53 -26.66
N ARG A 113 5.47 -6.52 -27.11
CA ARG A 113 5.58 -6.18 -28.54
C ARG A 113 6.33 -7.24 -29.33
N ALA A 114 7.38 -7.83 -28.77
CA ALA A 114 8.10 -8.95 -29.38
C ALA A 114 7.21 -10.19 -29.47
N PHE A 115 6.41 -10.47 -28.45
CA PHE A 115 5.42 -11.54 -28.44
C PHE A 115 4.29 -11.26 -29.44
N GLN A 116 3.80 -10.02 -29.52
CA GLN A 116 2.81 -9.60 -30.51
C GLN A 116 3.35 -9.68 -31.94
N ALA A 117 4.63 -9.36 -32.18
CA ALA A 117 5.26 -9.47 -33.48
C ALA A 117 5.53 -10.94 -33.87
N GLN A 118 5.89 -11.80 -32.91
CA GLN A 118 6.01 -13.25 -33.13
C GLN A 118 4.64 -13.88 -33.40
N VAL A 119 3.60 -13.48 -32.67
CA VAL A 119 2.22 -13.91 -32.93
C VAL A 119 1.75 -13.38 -34.28
N SER A 120 1.93 -12.09 -34.59
CA SER A 120 1.53 -11.49 -35.87
C SER A 120 2.30 -12.05 -37.06
N GLY A 121 3.60 -12.32 -36.90
CA GLY A 121 4.44 -12.99 -37.90
C GLY A 121 3.99 -14.43 -38.16
N ALA A 122 3.54 -15.13 -37.12
CA ALA A 122 2.93 -16.46 -37.25
C ALA A 122 1.47 -16.43 -37.77
N VAL A 123 0.76 -15.30 -37.62
CA VAL A 123 -0.64 -15.11 -38.09
C VAL A 123 -0.72 -14.92 -39.61
N HIS A 124 0.33 -14.37 -40.23
CA HIS A 124 0.32 -14.10 -41.66
C HIS A 124 0.34 -15.37 -42.55
N HIS A 125 0.37 -16.59 -41.99
CA HIS A 125 0.45 -17.82 -42.81
C HIS A 125 -0.27 -19.10 -42.35
N PRO A 126 -1.19 -19.13 -41.35
CA PRO A 126 -2.53 -19.73 -41.61
C PRO A 126 -3.61 -19.34 -40.58
N LEU A 127 -4.08 -18.09 -40.54
CA LEU A 127 -5.22 -17.71 -39.67
C LEU A 127 -6.43 -17.13 -40.42
N SER A 128 -6.53 -17.39 -41.73
CA SER A 128 -7.74 -17.05 -42.51
C SER A 128 -9.00 -17.85 -42.10
N THR A 129 -8.91 -18.80 -41.18
CA THR A 129 -10.01 -19.71 -40.83
C THR A 129 -10.62 -19.50 -39.44
N ILE A 130 -9.97 -18.75 -38.52
CA ILE A 130 -10.41 -18.67 -37.10
C ILE A 130 -10.84 -17.24 -36.67
N VAL A 131 -10.54 -16.23 -37.49
CA VAL A 131 -10.81 -14.80 -37.22
C VAL A 131 -12.28 -14.48 -36.84
N PRO A 132 -13.33 -15.09 -37.41
CA PRO A 132 -14.71 -14.70 -37.08
C PRO A 132 -15.14 -15.05 -35.64
N VAL A 133 -14.45 -15.96 -34.95
CA VAL A 133 -14.86 -16.48 -33.64
C VAL A 133 -14.23 -15.71 -32.47
N LEU A 134 -13.10 -15.03 -32.68
CA LEU A 134 -12.36 -14.33 -31.62
C LEU A 134 -12.79 -12.87 -31.41
N VAL A 135 -13.34 -12.21 -32.43
CA VAL A 135 -13.89 -10.85 -32.36
C VAL A 135 -14.96 -10.69 -31.27
N PRO A 136 -15.98 -11.58 -31.14
CA PRO A 136 -17.00 -11.40 -30.11
C PRO A 136 -16.45 -11.58 -28.68
N LEU A 137 -15.42 -12.40 -28.47
CA LEU A 137 -14.83 -12.60 -27.14
C LEU A 137 -14.08 -11.36 -26.64
N ILE A 138 -13.30 -10.73 -27.52
CA ILE A 138 -12.58 -9.49 -27.20
C ILE A 138 -13.59 -8.35 -26.94
N ALA A 139 -14.67 -8.28 -27.74
CA ALA A 139 -15.73 -7.28 -27.55
C ALA A 139 -16.49 -7.46 -26.23
N ILE A 140 -16.73 -8.71 -25.79
CA ILE A 140 -17.37 -9.01 -24.49
C ILE A 140 -16.47 -8.59 -23.33
N ILE A 141 -15.16 -8.87 -23.39
CA ILE A 141 -14.21 -8.49 -22.34
C ILE A 141 -14.13 -6.96 -22.21
N ILE A 142 -14.01 -6.23 -23.33
CA ILE A 142 -13.97 -4.77 -23.33
C ILE A 142 -15.28 -4.17 -22.80
N ARG A 143 -16.43 -4.78 -23.14
CA ARG A 143 -17.75 -4.32 -22.66
C ARG A 143 -17.93 -4.54 -21.16
N ASN A 144 -17.44 -5.65 -20.60
CA ASN A 144 -17.49 -5.89 -19.15
C ASN A 144 -16.59 -4.95 -18.36
N LEU A 145 -15.37 -4.68 -18.85
CA LEU A 145 -14.45 -3.74 -18.19
C LEU A 145 -15.02 -2.30 -18.19
N ARG A 146 -15.66 -1.90 -19.29
CA ARG A 146 -16.31 -0.58 -19.38
C ARG A 146 -17.53 -0.45 -18.47
N THR A 147 -18.31 -1.53 -18.30
CA THR A 147 -19.44 -1.55 -17.36
C THR A 147 -18.98 -1.40 -15.92
N THR A 148 -17.89 -2.09 -15.52
CA THR A 148 -17.32 -1.96 -14.17
C THR A 148 -16.79 -0.55 -13.90
N ALA A 149 -16.12 0.07 -14.88
CA ALA A 149 -15.65 1.46 -14.76
C ALA A 149 -16.83 2.46 -14.61
N LYS A 150 -17.93 2.26 -15.35
CA LYS A 150 -19.09 3.14 -15.31
C LYS A 150 -19.90 2.99 -14.01
N ALA A 151 -19.91 1.80 -13.40
CA ALA A 151 -20.51 1.54 -12.10
C ALA A 151 -19.71 2.19 -10.96
N SER A 152 -18.38 2.13 -11.02
CA SER A 152 -17.49 2.77 -10.04
C SER A 152 -17.61 4.30 -10.07
N ALA A 153 -17.74 4.90 -11.26
CA ALA A 153 -17.93 6.34 -11.41
C ALA A 153 -19.30 6.85 -10.88
N LYS A 154 -20.37 6.03 -11.00
CA LYS A 154 -21.71 6.41 -10.53
C LYS A 154 -21.83 6.36 -9.00
N THR A 155 -21.12 5.45 -8.34
CA THR A 155 -21.07 5.39 -6.88
C THR A 155 -20.31 6.57 -6.29
N SER A 156 -19.16 6.96 -6.88
CA SER A 156 -18.37 8.12 -6.41
C SER A 156 -19.11 9.45 -6.58
N ALA A 157 -19.88 9.63 -7.66
CA ALA A 157 -20.69 10.84 -7.86
C ALA A 157 -21.87 10.95 -6.87
N ALA A 158 -22.47 9.83 -6.46
CA ALA A 158 -23.57 9.80 -5.50
C ALA A 158 -23.12 10.14 -4.07
N THR A 159 -21.91 9.75 -3.67
CA THR A 159 -21.34 10.06 -2.36
C THR A 159 -20.97 11.54 -2.22
N SER A 160 -20.42 12.15 -3.27
CA SER A 160 -20.09 13.58 -3.30
C SER A 160 -21.33 14.50 -3.21
N SER A 161 -22.46 14.10 -3.81
CA SER A 161 -23.70 14.87 -3.73
C SER A 161 -24.46 14.76 -2.40
N ALA A 162 -24.13 13.77 -1.55
CA ALA A 162 -24.73 13.59 -0.23
C ALA A 162 -23.99 14.40 0.87
N GLU A 163 -22.69 14.59 0.72
CA GLU A 163 -21.86 15.36 1.67
C GLU A 163 -22.04 16.89 1.52
N ALA A 164 -22.43 17.37 0.34
CA ALA A 164 -22.70 18.80 0.10
C ALA A 164 -24.09 19.30 0.57
N ARG A 165 -24.90 18.44 1.20
CA ARG A 165 -26.24 18.76 1.73
C ARG A 165 -26.39 18.51 3.24
N SER A 166 -25.29 18.24 3.93
CA SER A 166 -25.19 18.18 5.40
C SER A 166 -24.47 19.41 5.92
#